data_AF-B6DEL2-F1
#
_entry.id   AF-B6DEL2-F1
#
_cell.length_a   1.000
_cell.length_b   1.000
_cell.length_c   1.000
_cell.angle_alpha   90.00
_cell.angle_beta   90.00
_cell.angle_gamma   90.00
#
_symmetry.space_group_name_H-M   'P 1'
#
loop_
_entity.id
_entity.type
_entity.pdbx_description
1 polymer ?
#
loop_
_entity_poly.entity_id
_entity_poly.type
_entity_poly.pdbx_seq_one_letter_code
_entity_poly.pdbx_strand_id
1 'polypeptide(L)' 'EVALKVQIIAGFDRQLASWLQRHGRRLSAIQKKTLYFVNRRYMQTH' A
#
# COMPACT_ATOMS: atom_id res chain seq x y z
N GLU A 1 2.84 -18.89 7.16
CA GLU A 1 2.29 -18.12 6.02
C GLU A 1 1.72 -16.76 6.43
N VAL A 2 0.79 -16.69 7.39
CA VAL A 2 0.12 -15.44 7.80
C VAL A 2 1.10 -14.37 8.30
N ALA A 3 2.04 -14.73 9.18
CA ALA A 3 3.00 -13.77 9.74
C ALA A 3 3.88 -13.07 8.68
N LEU A 4 4.31 -13.81 7.65
CA LEU A 4 5.11 -13.26 6.56
C LEU A 4 4.27 -12.26 5.72
N LYS A 5 3.05 -12.65 5.35
CA LYS A 5 2.13 -11.78 4.60
C LYS A 5 1.82 -10.49 5.37
N VAL A 6 1.65 -10.57 6.69
CA VAL A 6 1.43 -9.41 7.56
C VAL A 6 2.63 -8.46 7.52
N GLN A 7 3.85 -8.98 7.62
CA GLN A 7 5.06 -8.14 7.58
C GLN A 7 5.27 -7.49 6.21
N ILE A 8 5.03 -8.21 5.13
CA ILE A 8 5.16 -7.67 3.76
C ILE A 8 4.17 -6.52 3.54
N ILE A 9 2.89 -6.74 3.87
CA ILE A 9 1.85 -5.69 3.74
C ILE A 9 2.18 -4.49 4.64
N ALA A 10 2.60 -4.72 5.89
CA ALA A 10 2.96 -3.64 6.80
C ALA A 10 4.19 -2.84 6.32
N GLY A 11 5.11 -3.47 5.58
CA GLY A 11 6.23 -2.79 4.92
C GLY A 11 5.76 -1.90 3.76
N PHE A 12 4.95 -2.45 2.86
CA PHE A 12 4.40 -1.71 1.72
C PHE A 12 3.51 -0.54 2.16
N ASP A 13 2.70 -0.73 3.20
CA ASP A 13 1.79 0.30 3.71
C ASP A 13 2.56 1.47 4.36
N ARG A 14 3.68 1.19 5.03
CA ARG A 14 4.59 2.23 5.56
C ARG A 14 5.24 3.04 4.44
N GLN A 15 5.68 2.38 3.37
CA GLN A 15 6.24 3.04 2.19
C GLN A 15 5.17 3.89 1.48
N LEU A 16 3.98 3.35 1.28
CA LEU A 16 2.86 4.06 0.64
C LEU A 16 2.42 5.28 1.47
N ALA A 17 2.33 5.15 2.80
CA ALA A 17 1.99 6.27 3.67
C ALA A 17 3.01 7.42 3.53
N SER A 18 4.31 7.09 3.54
CA SER A 18 5.39 8.07 3.34
C SER A 18 5.33 8.73 1.96
N TRP A 19 4.99 7.96 0.92
CA TRP A 19 4.81 8.47 -0.43
C TRP A 19 3.58 9.38 -0.56
N LEU A 20 2.46 9.01 0.06
CA LEU A 20 1.22 9.78 0.06
C LEU A 20 1.35 11.12 0.77
N GLN A 21 2.21 11.24 1.79
CA GLN A 21 2.53 12.54 2.40
C GLN A 21 3.14 13.52 1.38
N ARG A 22 3.95 13.03 0.44
CA ARG A 22 4.62 13.86 -0.57
C ARG A 22 3.78 14.07 -1.82
N HIS A 23 3.07 13.03 -2.27
CA HIS A 23 2.42 12.99 -3.61
C HIS A 23 0.89 12.89 -3.56
N GLY A 24 0.31 12.64 -2.39
CA GLY A 24 -1.13 12.36 -2.24
C GLY A 24 -2.04 13.59 -2.27
N ARG A 25 -1.51 14.81 -2.42
CA ARG A 25 -2.29 16.06 -2.34
C ARG A 25 -3.36 16.17 -3.42
N ARG A 26 -3.09 15.69 -4.63
CA ARG A 26 -4.03 15.73 -5.78
C ARG A 26 -4.79 14.42 -5.99
N LEU A 27 -4.61 13.44 -5.11
CA LEU A 27 -5.30 12.15 -5.21
C LEU A 27 -6.62 12.19 -4.44
N SER A 28 -7.68 11.70 -5.06
CA SER A 28 -8.97 11.49 -4.41
C SER A 28 -8.87 10.41 -3.34
N ALA A 29 -9.83 10.41 -2.40
CA ALA A 29 -9.90 9.38 -1.37
C ALA A 29 -9.99 7.95 -1.96
N ILE A 30 -10.68 7.80 -3.10
CA ILE A 30 -10.79 6.52 -3.81
C ILE A 30 -9.43 6.10 -4.36
N GLN A 31 -8.72 6.99 -5.04
CA GLN A 31 -7.38 6.68 -5.59
C GLN A 31 -6.40 6.25 -4.50
N LYS A 32 -6.43 6.89 -3.32
CA LYS A 32 -5.59 6.49 -2.18
C LYS A 32 -5.92 5.08 -1.71
N LYS A 33 -7.22 4.73 -1.58
CA LYS A 33 -7.65 3.36 -1.22
C LYS A 33 -7.23 2.34 -2.27
N THR A 34 -7.30 2.69 -3.57
CA THR A 34 -6.84 1.82 -4.65
C THR A 34 -5.36 1.49 -4.52
N LEU A 35 -4.51 2.41 -4.08
CA LEU A 35 -3.08 2.13 -3.89
C LEU A 35 -2.82 1.08 -2.78
N TYR A 36 -3.60 1.09 -1.69
CA TYR A 36 -3.53 0.02 -0.68
C TYR A 36 -3.99 -1.34 -1.21
N PHE A 37 -4.98 -1.36 -2.10
CA PHE A 37 -5.37 -2.57 -2.82
C PHE A 37 -4.23 -3.07 -3.72
N VAL A 38 -3.56 -2.17 -4.44
CA VAL A 38 -2.41 -2.50 -5.30
C VAL A 38 -1.27 -3.13 -4.50
N ASN A 39 -0.94 -2.63 -3.31
CA ASN A 39 0.07 -3.26 -2.44
C ASN A 39 -0.24 -4.73 -2.13
N ARG A 40 -1.50 -5.04 -1.80
CA ARG A 40 -1.94 -6.42 -1.52
C ARG A 40 -1.91 -7.28 -2.78
N ARG A 41 -2.30 -6.70 -3.93
CA ARG A 41 -2.26 -7.41 -5.21
C ARG A 41 -0.83 -7.72 -5.63
N TYR A 42 0.10 -6.78 -5.43
CA TYR A 42 1.51 -6.96 -5.72
C TYR A 42 2.11 -8.13 -4.92
N MET A 43 1.78 -8.26 -3.63
CA MET A 43 2.16 -9.42 -2.80
C MET A 43 1.52 -10.74 -3.26
N GLN A 44 0.39 -10.72 -3.96
CA GLN A 44 -0.22 -11.96 -4.46
C GLN A 44 0.45 -12.46 -5.74
N THR A 45 0.99 -11.54 -6.54
CA THR A 45 1.59 -11.85 -7.84
C THR A 45 3.11 -12.06 -7.77
N HIS A 46 3.71 -11.85 -6.61
CA HIS A 46 5.14 -12.06 -6.31
C HIS A 46 5.26 -12.90 -5.05
#